data_AF-A0A292SMQ9-F1
#
_entry.id   AF-A0A292SMQ9-F1
#
_cell.length_a   1.000
_cell.length_b   1.000
_cell.length_c   1.000
_cell.angle_alpha   90.00
_cell.angle_beta   90.00
_cell.angle_gamma   90.00
#
_symmetry.space_group_name_H-M   'P 1'
#
loop_
_entity.id
_entity.type
_entity.pdbx_description
1 polymer ?
#
loop_
_entity_poly.entity_id
_entity_poly.type
_entity_poly.pdbx_seq_one_letter_code
_entity_poly.pdbx_strand_id
1 'polypeptide(L)'
;MKKLILFCLLLLTLTTACTRDKAAILFNKNPITKDNVYDHSKVFPLNSRIYYLILIPKKVESRYLFIQVIKKDNDYGRLGYNLVWSRDVRLKDEEERFYYDYLVLNEKGFYIMKVYSKDNPQKVLTTAEFYVSR
;
A
#
# COMPACT_ATOMS: atom_id res chain seq x y z
N MET A 1 -1.27 5.85 -49.70
CA MET A 1 -2.40 5.53 -48.79
C MET A 1 -2.15 4.29 -47.92
N LYS A 2 -1.73 3.13 -48.47
CA LYS A 2 -1.46 1.90 -47.68
C LYS A 2 -0.45 2.08 -46.52
N LYS A 3 0.61 2.86 -46.71
CA LYS A 3 1.62 3.14 -45.66
C LYS A 3 1.07 3.98 -44.48
N LEU A 4 0.10 4.84 -44.75
CA LEU A 4 -0.54 5.70 -43.74
C LEU A 4 -1.54 4.91 -42.89
N ILE A 5 -2.26 3.98 -43.53
CA ILE A 5 -3.14 3.02 -42.85
C ILE A 5 -2.34 2.10 -41.92
N LEU A 6 -1.18 1.61 -42.37
CA LEU A 6 -0.29 0.77 -41.56
C LEU A 6 0.27 1.53 -40.34
N PHE A 7 0.59 2.80 -40.51
CA PHE A 7 1.06 3.67 -39.43
C PHE A 7 -0.04 3.95 -38.39
N CYS A 8 -1.29 4.19 -38.82
CA CYS A 8 -2.43 4.29 -37.92
C CYS A 8 -2.72 2.98 -37.17
N LEU A 9 -2.57 1.81 -37.83
CA LEU A 9 -2.78 0.51 -37.20
C LEU A 9 -1.73 0.23 -36.10
N LEU A 10 -0.47 0.64 -36.35
CA LEU A 10 0.62 0.53 -35.38
C LEU A 10 0.38 1.43 -34.16
N LEU A 11 -0.09 2.65 -34.37
CA LEU A 11 -0.43 3.60 -33.30
C LEU A 11 -1.56 3.09 -32.39
N LEU A 12 -2.54 2.37 -32.93
CA LEU A 12 -3.63 1.78 -32.15
C LEU A 12 -3.16 0.67 -31.19
N THR A 13 -2.04 0.00 -31.48
CA THR A 13 -1.47 -1.01 -30.57
C THR A 13 -0.70 -0.39 -29.39
N LEU A 14 -0.25 0.86 -29.51
CA LEU A 14 0.55 1.57 -28.50
C LEU A 14 -0.29 2.26 -27.42
N THR A 15 -1.61 2.37 -27.60
CA THR A 15 -2.51 3.12 -26.70
C THR A 15 -3.33 2.24 -25.77
N THR A 16 -3.01 0.95 -25.63
CA THR A 16 -3.64 0.10 -24.60
C THR A 16 -3.10 0.46 -23.21
N ALA A 17 -3.51 1.60 -22.69
CA ALA A 17 -3.34 1.95 -21.29
C ALA A 17 -4.12 0.91 -20.46
N CYS A 18 -3.40 -0.04 -19.88
CA CYS A 18 -3.97 -1.00 -18.95
C CYS A 18 -4.32 -0.27 -17.64
N THR A 19 -5.48 0.37 -17.59
CA THR A 19 -6.07 0.97 -16.39
C THR A 19 -6.60 -0.13 -15.47
N ARG A 20 -5.70 -0.95 -14.94
CA ARG A 20 -6.06 -1.91 -13.89
C ARG A 20 -6.08 -1.17 -12.57
N ASP A 21 -7.21 -1.21 -11.89
CA ASP A 21 -7.33 -0.80 -10.50
C ASP A 21 -6.25 -1.49 -9.67
N LYS A 22 -5.50 -0.70 -8.90
CA LYS A 22 -4.38 -1.18 -8.07
C LYS A 22 -4.74 -1.07 -6.61
N ALA A 23 -4.23 -2.01 -5.82
CA ALA A 23 -4.31 -1.90 -4.37
C ALA A 23 -3.52 -0.67 -3.90
N ALA A 24 -4.02 0.00 -2.87
CA ALA A 24 -3.44 1.23 -2.34
C ALA A 24 -3.46 1.22 -0.82
N ILE A 25 -2.55 1.98 -0.21
CA ILE A 25 -2.55 2.26 1.22
C ILE A 25 -2.75 3.76 1.37
N LEU A 26 -3.78 4.15 2.11
CA LEU A 26 -4.06 5.53 2.48
C LEU A 26 -3.82 5.66 3.97
N PHE A 27 -3.01 6.64 4.38
CA PHE A 27 -2.77 6.91 5.79
C PHE A 27 -3.52 8.16 6.24
N ASN A 28 -3.82 8.21 7.54
CA ASN A 28 -4.52 9.30 8.18
C ASN A 28 -4.01 9.53 9.60
N LYS A 29 -3.97 10.79 10.03
CA LYS A 29 -3.63 11.17 11.42
C LYS A 29 -4.78 10.91 12.39
N ASN A 30 -6.01 10.89 11.88
CA ASN A 30 -7.24 10.71 12.64
C ASN A 30 -7.93 9.40 12.24
N PRO A 31 -8.84 8.88 13.09
CA PRO A 31 -9.72 7.77 12.70
C PRO A 31 -10.36 8.03 11.34
N ILE A 32 -10.28 7.05 10.45
CA ILE A 32 -10.72 7.22 9.06
C ILE A 32 -12.25 7.28 9.00
N THR A 33 -12.77 8.34 8.39
CA THR A 33 -14.18 8.60 8.11
C THR A 33 -14.36 8.88 6.62
N LYS A 34 -15.61 8.96 6.15
CA LYS A 34 -15.92 9.30 4.76
C LYS A 34 -15.34 10.67 4.35
N ASP A 35 -15.28 11.61 5.28
CA ASP A 35 -14.87 12.99 5.01
C ASP A 35 -13.35 13.16 4.98
N ASN A 36 -12.60 12.27 5.64
CA ASN A 36 -11.15 12.39 5.78
C ASN A 36 -10.36 11.28 5.06
N VAL A 37 -11.01 10.33 4.37
CA VAL A 37 -10.34 9.17 3.74
C VAL A 37 -9.22 9.55 2.76
N TYR A 38 -9.30 10.75 2.16
CA TYR A 38 -8.32 11.30 1.22
C TYR A 38 -7.35 12.31 1.86
N ASP A 39 -7.15 12.28 3.18
CA ASP A 39 -6.19 13.15 3.89
C ASP A 39 -4.73 12.93 3.43
N HIS A 40 -4.41 11.74 2.92
CA HIS A 40 -3.09 11.38 2.35
C HIS A 40 -1.88 11.74 3.24
N SER A 41 -2.07 11.78 4.56
CA SER A 41 -1.00 12.10 5.51
C SER A 41 0.20 11.18 5.32
N LYS A 42 1.41 11.73 5.31
CA LYS A 42 2.66 10.94 5.23
C LYS A 42 3.62 11.21 6.37
N VAL A 43 3.30 12.16 7.24
CA VAL A 43 4.16 12.56 8.36
C VAL A 43 3.35 12.47 9.64
N PHE A 44 3.86 11.71 10.61
CA PHE A 44 3.19 11.37 11.85
C PHE A 44 4.08 11.68 13.05
N PRO A 45 3.57 12.27 14.13
CA PRO A 45 4.33 12.44 15.35
C PRO A 45 4.71 11.10 15.99
N LEU A 46 5.80 11.09 16.75
CA LEU A 46 6.22 9.95 17.56
C LEU A 46 5.10 9.53 18.52
N ASN A 47 4.93 8.21 18.74
CA ASN A 47 3.93 7.64 19.65
C ASN A 47 2.47 8.04 19.34
N SER A 48 2.20 8.56 18.15
CA SER A 48 0.85 8.84 17.68
C SER A 48 0.26 7.64 16.93
N ARG A 49 -1.07 7.57 16.89
CA ARG A 49 -1.77 6.58 16.07
C ARG A 49 -1.64 6.96 14.59
N ILE A 50 -1.14 6.02 13.81
CA ILE A 50 -1.06 6.10 12.36
C ILE A 50 -2.18 5.22 11.83
N TYR A 51 -3.30 5.84 11.46
CA TYR A 51 -4.42 5.11 10.86
C TYR A 51 -4.09 4.80 9.41
N TYR A 52 -4.46 3.62 8.95
CA TYR A 52 -4.24 3.20 7.57
C TYR A 52 -5.45 2.45 7.02
N LEU A 53 -5.72 2.66 5.73
CA LEU A 53 -6.72 1.98 4.93
C LEU A 53 -6.03 1.31 3.75
N ILE A 54 -6.19 0.00 3.64
CA ILE A 54 -5.75 -0.79 2.50
C ILE A 54 -6.96 -0.96 1.58
N LEU A 55 -6.87 -0.43 0.37
CA LEU A 55 -7.86 -0.62 -0.69
C LEU A 55 -7.47 -1.83 -1.54
N ILE A 56 -8.43 -2.72 -1.79
CA ILE A 56 -8.23 -4.00 -2.46
C ILE A 56 -9.18 -4.06 -3.67
N PRO A 57 -8.68 -3.85 -4.90
CA PRO A 57 -9.55 -3.78 -6.08
C PRO A 57 -10.07 -5.15 -6.54
N LYS A 58 -9.37 -6.24 -6.14
CA LYS A 58 -9.70 -7.62 -6.47
C LYS A 58 -9.78 -8.44 -5.21
N LYS A 59 -10.78 -9.31 -5.12
CA LYS A 59 -10.95 -10.22 -3.98
C LYS A 59 -9.68 -11.03 -3.76
N VAL A 60 -9.28 -11.10 -2.49
CA VAL A 60 -8.21 -11.99 -2.01
C VAL A 60 -8.88 -13.31 -1.63
N GLU A 61 -8.60 -14.38 -2.37
CA GLU A 61 -9.35 -15.64 -2.27
C GLU A 61 -9.16 -16.31 -0.90
N SER A 62 -7.93 -16.32 -0.40
CA SER A 62 -7.60 -16.79 0.94
C SER A 62 -8.18 -15.92 2.06
N ARG A 63 -8.56 -14.67 1.74
CA ARG A 63 -8.98 -13.65 2.71
C ARG A 63 -7.94 -13.32 3.78
N TYR A 64 -6.66 -13.59 3.52
CA TYR A 64 -5.59 -13.22 4.43
C TYR A 64 -4.69 -12.15 3.81
N LEU A 65 -4.47 -11.07 4.56
CA LEU A 65 -3.45 -10.08 4.29
C LEU A 65 -2.28 -10.26 5.25
N PHE A 66 -1.08 -10.12 4.72
CA PHE A 66 0.14 -10.01 5.51
C PHE A 66 0.66 -8.58 5.38
N ILE A 67 0.68 -7.85 6.49
CA ILE A 67 1.09 -6.46 6.54
C ILE A 67 2.45 -6.40 7.23
N GLN A 68 3.40 -5.70 6.62
CA GLN A 68 4.75 -5.51 7.15
C GLN A 68 5.09 -4.03 7.15
N VAL A 69 5.68 -3.55 8.23
CA VAL A 69 6.26 -2.21 8.32
C VAL A 69 7.75 -2.33 8.53
N ILE A 70 8.49 -1.70 7.63
CA ILE A 70 9.94 -1.76 7.54
C ILE A 70 10.47 -0.36 7.80
N LYS A 71 11.33 -0.19 8.79
CA LYS A 71 12.10 1.04 9.00
C LYS A 71 13.28 1.05 8.02
N LYS A 72 13.43 2.14 7.28
CA LYS A 72 14.63 2.43 6.49
C LYS A 72 15.63 3.14 7.40
N ASP A 73 16.68 2.43 7.76
CA ASP A 73 17.70 2.85 8.69
C ASP A 73 19.05 2.42 8.14
N ASN A 74 19.86 3.36 7.65
CA ASN A 74 21.10 3.05 6.93
C ASN A 74 22.12 2.28 7.78
N ASP A 75 21.97 2.29 9.10
CA ASP A 75 22.86 1.61 10.04
C ASP A 75 22.42 0.16 10.34
N TYR A 76 21.26 -0.27 9.83
CA TYR A 76 20.71 -1.61 10.10
C TYR A 76 21.08 -2.64 9.02
N GLY A 77 21.99 -3.57 9.35
CA GLY A 77 22.37 -4.68 8.47
C GLY A 77 23.01 -4.21 7.16
N ARG A 78 23.06 -5.09 6.13
CA ARG A 78 23.77 -4.77 4.88
C ARG A 78 23.04 -3.78 3.97
N LEU A 79 21.72 -3.66 4.10
CA LEU A 79 20.87 -2.87 3.17
C LEU A 79 20.06 -1.77 3.85
N GLY A 80 20.15 -1.64 5.17
CA GLY A 80 19.46 -0.58 5.91
C GLY A 80 17.95 -0.73 6.02
N TYR A 81 17.43 -1.96 6.06
CA TYR A 81 15.99 -2.24 6.17
C TYR A 81 15.70 -3.14 7.38
N ASN A 82 14.97 -2.62 8.36
CA ASN A 82 14.58 -3.34 9.57
C ASN A 82 13.07 -3.63 9.60
N LEU A 83 12.66 -4.89 9.69
CA LEU A 83 11.26 -5.25 9.90
C LEU A 83 10.88 -4.96 11.35
N VAL A 84 10.13 -3.89 11.59
CA VAL A 84 9.79 -3.41 12.94
C VAL A 84 8.42 -3.86 13.40
N TRP A 85 7.53 -4.20 12.47
CA TRP A 85 6.17 -4.64 12.79
C TRP A 85 5.63 -5.51 11.66
N SER A 86 4.90 -6.56 12.02
CA SER A 86 4.16 -7.38 11.07
C SER A 86 2.85 -7.88 11.67
N ARG A 87 1.85 -8.07 10.83
CA ARG A 87 0.55 -8.60 11.24
C ARG A 87 -0.11 -9.39 10.13
N ASP A 88 -0.67 -10.53 10.54
CA ASP A 88 -1.52 -11.36 9.71
C ASP A 88 -2.97 -11.03 10.04
N VAL A 89 -3.76 -10.73 9.00
CA VAL A 89 -5.14 -10.27 9.14
C VAL A 89 -6.04 -11.14 8.28
N ARG A 90 -7.13 -11.64 8.86
CA ARG A 90 -8.21 -12.28 8.11
C ARG A 90 -9.31 -11.27 7.81
N LEU A 91 -9.61 -11.04 6.54
CA LEU A 91 -10.69 -10.17 6.08
C LEU A 91 -12.05 -10.79 6.41
N LYS A 92 -12.95 -9.99 6.99
CA LYS A 92 -14.36 -10.35 7.18
C LYS A 92 -15.11 -10.38 5.84
N ASP A 93 -16.32 -10.93 5.83
CA ASP A 93 -17.16 -10.99 4.62
C ASP A 93 -17.54 -9.59 4.12
N GLU A 94 -17.61 -8.61 5.03
CA GLU A 94 -17.90 -7.21 4.73
C GLU A 94 -16.67 -6.42 4.26
N GLU A 95 -15.45 -6.95 4.47
CA GLU A 95 -14.16 -6.30 4.25
C GLU A 95 -13.45 -6.81 2.97
N GLU A 96 -14.20 -7.35 2.02
CA GLU A 96 -13.62 -7.97 0.81
C GLU A 96 -12.81 -6.99 -0.07
N ARG A 97 -13.11 -5.69 0.03
CA ARG A 97 -12.50 -4.63 -0.79
C ARG A 97 -11.64 -3.66 -0.02
N PHE A 98 -11.61 -3.76 1.30
CA PHE A 98 -10.80 -2.86 2.12
C PHE A 98 -10.51 -3.44 3.50
N TYR A 99 -9.42 -3.00 4.11
CA TYR A 99 -9.11 -3.23 5.51
C TYR A 99 -8.58 -1.95 6.12
N TYR A 100 -8.96 -1.63 7.35
CA TYR A 100 -8.44 -0.46 8.05
C TYR A 100 -8.08 -0.79 9.49
N ASP A 101 -7.07 -0.12 9.99
CA ASP A 101 -6.65 -0.22 11.38
C ASP A 101 -5.72 0.96 11.71
N TYR A 102 -5.04 0.87 12.86
CA TYR A 102 -3.95 1.76 13.20
C TYR A 102 -2.75 0.99 13.74
N LEU A 103 -1.60 1.66 13.74
CA LEU A 103 -0.41 1.24 14.47
C LEU A 103 0.22 2.44 15.17
N VAL A 104 1.12 2.17 16.12
CA VAL A 104 1.88 3.18 16.85
C VAL A 104 3.36 2.82 16.76
N LEU A 105 4.20 3.80 16.41
CA LEU A 105 5.65 3.63 16.36
C LEU A 105 6.31 4.59 17.34
N ASN A 106 7.32 4.08 18.03
CA ASN A 106 8.05 4.77 19.09
C ASN A 106 9.42 5.31 18.65
N GLU A 107 9.81 5.09 17.39
CA GLU A 107 11.06 5.59 16.83
C GLU A 107 10.79 6.53 15.65
N LYS A 108 11.55 7.63 15.59
CA LYS A 108 11.56 8.51 14.41
C LYS A 108 12.21 7.81 13.22
N GLY A 109 11.79 8.15 12.01
CA GLY A 109 12.43 7.64 10.80
C GLY A 109 11.49 7.47 9.62
N PHE A 110 12.07 7.00 8.51
CA PHE A 110 11.34 6.66 7.30
C PHE A 110 10.89 5.20 7.36
N TYR A 111 9.63 4.96 7.04
CA TYR A 111 9.01 3.65 7.10
C TYR A 111 8.34 3.31 5.78
N ILE A 112 8.32 2.03 5.47
CA ILE A 112 7.67 1.45 4.30
C ILE A 112 6.67 0.41 4.81
N MET A 113 5.39 0.60 4.51
CA MET A 113 4.38 -0.43 4.71
C MET A 113 4.22 -1.23 3.42
N LYS A 114 4.33 -2.55 3.53
CA LYS A 114 4.07 -3.50 2.45
C LYS A 114 2.90 -4.40 2.83
N VAL A 115 2.04 -4.67 1.86
CA VAL A 115 0.90 -5.57 2.03
C VAL A 115 1.04 -6.69 1.01
N TYR A 116 0.81 -7.92 1.45
CA TYR A 116 0.80 -9.14 0.65
C TYR A 116 -0.53 -9.86 0.83
N SER A 117 -0.90 -10.68 -0.15
CA SER A 117 -1.98 -11.66 0.02
C SER A 117 -1.36 -13.03 0.25
N LYS A 118 -2.04 -13.87 1.04
CA LYS A 118 -1.63 -15.28 1.21
C LYS A 118 -1.77 -16.11 -0.07
N ASP A 119 -2.56 -15.67 -1.04
CA ASP A 119 -2.69 -16.32 -2.35
C ASP A 119 -1.36 -16.29 -3.12
N ASN A 120 -0.59 -15.21 -2.93
CA ASN A 120 0.73 -15.06 -3.52
C ASN A 120 1.66 -14.24 -2.60
N PRO A 121 2.25 -14.87 -1.58
CA PRO A 121 3.02 -14.17 -0.55
C PRO A 121 4.35 -13.60 -1.09
N GLN A 122 4.80 -14.01 -2.27
CA GLN A 122 6.00 -13.46 -2.91
C GLN A 122 5.73 -12.16 -3.66
N LYS A 123 4.46 -11.85 -3.96
CA LYS A 123 4.08 -10.66 -4.70
C LYS A 123 3.46 -9.62 -3.77
N VAL A 124 4.10 -8.46 -3.69
CA VAL A 124 3.55 -7.29 -2.99
C VAL A 124 2.24 -6.88 -3.67
N LEU A 125 1.16 -6.82 -2.91
CA LEU A 125 -0.12 -6.26 -3.36
C LEU A 125 0.00 -4.75 -3.53
N THR A 126 0.53 -4.07 -2.50
CA THR A 126 0.74 -2.63 -2.51
C THR A 126 1.81 -2.23 -1.49
N THR A 127 2.37 -1.04 -1.69
CA THR A 127 3.39 -0.46 -0.82
C THR A 127 3.13 1.03 -0.66
N ALA A 128 3.41 1.57 0.52
CA ALA A 128 3.39 3.00 0.74
C ALA A 128 4.43 3.41 1.78
N GLU A 129 4.91 4.63 1.65
CA GLU A 129 5.95 5.20 2.50
C GLU A 129 5.36 6.29 3.39
N PHE A 130 5.86 6.36 4.62
CA PHE A 130 5.52 7.39 5.58
C PHE A 130 6.72 7.70 6.49
N TYR A 131 6.65 8.82 7.18
CA TYR A 131 7.69 9.32 8.05
C TYR A 131 7.13 9.56 9.46
N VAL A 132 7.87 9.11 10.47
CA VAL A 132 7.60 9.44 11.86
C VAL A 132 8.54 10.56 12.27
N SER A 133 7.98 11.74 12.52
CA SER A 133 8.70 12.91 13.02
C SER A 133 8.88 12.85 14.53
N ARG A 134 9.77 13.70 15.03
CA ARG A 134 9.77 14.05 16.46
C ARG A 134 8.44 14.67 16.86
#